data_AF-A0A7C5DII7-F1
#
_entry.id   AF-A0A7C5DII7-F1
#
_cell.length_a   1.000
_cell.length_b   1.000
_cell.length_c   1.000
_cell.angle_alpha   90.00
_cell.angle_beta   90.00
_cell.angle_gamma   90.00
#
_symmetry.space_group_name_H-M   'P 1'
#
loop_
_entity.id
_entity.type
_entity.pdbx_description
1 polymer ?
#
loop_
_entity_poly.entity_id
_entity_poly.type
_entity_poly.pdbx_seq_one_letter_code
_entity_poly.pdbx_strand_id
1 'polypeptide(L)'
;MKWKNEWKTLLAMVGVFLLSFFLPVNSTRFQNAIMESFHMLKEYAQLHVILCLLPALFIAGAISVFISQAAVIKYLGAKAKKVTA
;
A
#
# COMPACT_ATOMS: atom_id res chain seq x y z
N MET A 1 -14.19 35.62 8.69
CA MET A 1 -13.29 35.02 9.70
C MET A 1 -13.80 33.61 10.05
N LYS A 2 -13.09 32.54 9.64
CA LYS A 2 -13.51 31.14 9.86
C LYS A 2 -12.82 30.53 11.10
N TRP A 3 -13.15 31.04 12.28
CA TRP A 3 -12.55 30.66 13.57
C TRP A 3 -12.56 29.14 13.86
N LYS A 4 -13.59 28.41 13.40
CA LYS A 4 -13.74 26.96 13.66
C LYS A 4 -12.72 26.07 12.94
N ASN A 5 -12.12 26.54 11.84
CA ASN A 5 -11.14 25.74 11.08
C ASN A 5 -9.72 25.93 11.63
N GLU A 6 -9.37 27.16 11.98
CA GLU A 6 -8.05 27.50 12.54
C GLU A 6 -7.78 26.75 13.85
N TRP A 7 -8.79 26.62 14.71
CA TRP A 7 -8.61 25.92 15.99
C TRP A 7 -8.33 24.42 15.83
N LYS A 8 -8.87 23.78 14.79
CA LYS A 8 -8.54 22.37 14.47
C LYS A 8 -7.10 22.24 13.96
N THR A 9 -6.64 23.18 13.14
CA THR A 9 -5.25 23.23 12.68
C THR A 9 -4.30 23.46 13.84
N LEU A 10 -4.61 24.38 14.76
CA LEU A 10 -3.81 24.62 15.95
C LEU A 10 -3.77 23.40 16.87
N LEU A 11 -4.91 22.73 17.09
CA LEU A 11 -4.97 21.53 17.92
C LEU A 11 -4.24 20.34 17.27
N ALA A 12 -4.30 20.21 15.94
CA ALA A 12 -3.51 19.22 15.19
C ALA A 12 -2.01 19.50 15.31
N MET A 13 -1.57 20.76 15.22
CA MET A 13 -0.16 21.13 15.31
C MET A 13 0.40 20.90 16.72
N VAL A 14 -0.37 21.24 17.77
CA VAL A 14 -0.02 20.91 19.17
C VAL A 14 -0.04 19.40 19.40
N GLY A 15 -1.02 18.68 18.85
CA GLY A 15 -1.10 17.22 18.97
C GLY A 15 0.09 16.51 18.34
N VAL A 16 0.50 16.91 17.13
CA VAL A 16 1.71 16.39 16.47
C VAL A 16 2.96 16.72 17.27
N PHE A 17 3.07 17.93 17.81
CA PHE A 17 4.19 18.33 18.65
C PHE A 17 4.27 17.49 19.94
N LEU A 18 3.15 17.31 20.64
CA LEU A 18 3.10 16.48 21.86
C LEU A 18 3.43 15.02 21.57
N LEU A 19 2.92 14.49 20.46
CA LEU A 19 3.18 13.11 20.04
C LEU A 19 4.67 12.90 19.72
N SER A 20 5.32 13.87 19.08
CA SER A 20 6.76 13.85 18.83
C SER A 20 7.58 14.03 20.12
N PHE A 21 7.11 14.86 21.06
CA PHE A 21 7.76 15.08 22.35
C PHE A 21 7.68 13.85 23.28
N PHE A 22 6.55 13.14 23.29
CA PHE A 22 6.36 11.92 24.09
C PHE A 22 6.95 10.68 23.44
N LEU A 23 7.41 10.76 22.18
CA LEU A 23 8.01 9.62 21.50
C LEU A 23 9.33 9.23 22.23
N PRO A 24 9.48 7.99 22.71
CA PRO A 24 10.68 7.57 23.44
C PRO A 24 11.83 7.22 22.46
N VAL A 25 12.29 8.23 21.70
CA VAL A 25 13.31 8.09 20.64
C VAL A 25 14.68 7.68 21.19
N ASN A 26 14.94 7.94 22.47
CA ASN A 26 16.17 7.56 23.15
C ASN A 26 16.16 6.08 23.63
N SER A 27 14.99 5.43 23.68
CA SER A 27 14.94 4.03 24.12
C SER A 27 15.54 3.10 23.05
N THR A 28 16.47 2.25 23.47
CA THR A 28 17.10 1.24 22.61
C THR A 28 16.08 0.28 21.99
N ARG A 29 14.94 0.05 22.67
CA ARG A 29 13.80 -0.71 22.13
C ARG A 29 13.14 -0.04 20.93
N PHE A 30 12.95 1.28 20.97
CA PHE A 30 12.29 2.01 19.88
C PHE A 30 13.19 2.12 18.64
N GLN A 31 14.48 2.39 18.82
CA GLN A 31 15.44 2.42 17.72
C GLN A 31 15.59 1.04 17.06
N ASN A 32 15.67 -0.03 17.85
CA ASN A 32 15.74 -1.38 17.31
C ASN A 32 14.45 -1.76 16.58
N ALA A 33 13.27 -1.44 17.12
CA ALA A 33 12.00 -1.74 16.45
C ALA A 33 11.88 -1.04 15.08
N ILE A 34 12.31 0.22 14.99
CA ILE A 34 12.32 0.96 13.72
C ILE A 34 13.30 0.31 12.75
N MET A 35 14.54 0.04 13.18
CA MET A 35 15.55 -0.56 12.31
C MET A 35 15.11 -1.94 11.78
N GLU A 36 14.54 -2.77 12.66
CA GLU A 36 14.06 -4.11 12.31
C GLU A 36 12.89 -4.05 11.33
N SER A 37 11.93 -3.13 11.52
CA SER A 37 10.80 -2.96 10.60
C SER A 37 11.24 -2.52 9.20
N PHE A 38 12.24 -1.65 9.08
CA PHE A 38 12.84 -1.31 7.77
C PHE A 38 13.60 -2.48 7.15
N HIS A 39 14.30 -3.28 7.96
CA HIS A 39 15.03 -4.44 7.47
C HIS A 39 14.07 -5.50 6.91
N MET A 40 12.99 -5.79 7.64
CA MET A 40 11.90 -6.68 7.20
C MET A 40 11.24 -6.17 5.91
N LEU A 41 10.98 -4.86 5.81
CA LEU A 41 10.40 -4.27 4.59
C LEU A 41 11.34 -4.42 3.39
N LYS A 42 12.65 -4.21 3.60
CA LYS A 42 13.67 -4.38 2.56
C LYS A 42 13.72 -5.83 2.08
N GLU A 43 13.77 -6.80 2.99
CA GLU A 43 13.78 -8.23 2.62
C GLU A 43 12.50 -8.63 1.89
N TYR A 44 11.34 -8.15 2.35
CA TYR A 44 10.06 -8.39 1.66
C TYR A 44 10.05 -7.80 0.24
N ALA A 45 10.55 -6.57 0.06
CA ALA A 45 10.64 -5.95 -1.25
C ALA A 45 11.61 -6.70 -2.17
N GLN A 46 12.76 -7.15 -1.65
CA GLN A 46 13.75 -7.88 -2.44
C GLN A 46 13.30 -9.28 -2.82
N LEU A 47 12.76 -10.05 -1.87
CA LEU A 47 12.38 -11.45 -2.11
C LEU A 47 11.00 -11.57 -2.76
N HIS A 48 10.00 -10.82 -2.29
CA HIS A 48 8.61 -11.10 -2.67
C HIS A 48 8.11 -10.22 -3.83
N VAL A 49 8.44 -8.93 -3.80
CA VAL A 49 7.94 -7.98 -4.81
C VAL A 49 8.63 -8.18 -6.16
N ILE A 50 9.94 -8.42 -6.16
CA ILE A 50 10.69 -8.62 -7.42
C ILE A 50 10.35 -9.96 -8.07
N LEU A 51 10.23 -11.04 -7.29
CA LEU A 51 10.03 -12.38 -7.83
C LEU A 51 8.61 -12.64 -8.35
N CYS A 52 7.59 -12.02 -7.74
CA CYS A 52 6.19 -12.33 -8.06
C CYS A 52 5.42 -11.12 -8.60
N LEU A 53 5.51 -9.97 -7.92
CA LEU A 53 4.66 -8.82 -8.23
C LEU A 53 5.09 -8.11 -9.52
N LEU A 54 6.39 -7.89 -9.70
CA LEU A 54 6.94 -7.25 -10.91
C LEU A 54 6.62 -8.03 -12.20
N PRO A 55 6.89 -9.36 -12.28
CA PRO A 55 6.55 -10.12 -13.48
C PRO A 55 5.04 -10.21 -13.70
N ALA A 56 4.24 -10.39 -12.65
CA ALA A 56 2.78 -10.46 -12.78
C ALA A 56 2.17 -9.16 -13.33
N LEU A 57 2.65 -7.99 -12.86
CA LEU A 57 2.20 -6.69 -13.36
C LEU A 57 2.57 -6.49 -14.84
N PHE A 58 3.76 -6.93 -15.25
CA PHE A 58 4.17 -6.87 -16.66
C PHE A 58 3.29 -7.75 -17.55
N ILE A 59 3.00 -8.98 -17.12
CA ILE A 59 2.14 -9.90 -17.86
C ILE A 59 0.71 -9.34 -17.93
N ALA A 60 0.16 -8.83 -16.82
CA ALA A 60 -1.15 -8.21 -16.79
C ALA A 60 -1.23 -6.97 -17.71
N GLY A 61 -0.17 -6.16 -17.73
CA GLY A 61 -0.06 -5.01 -18.63
C GLY A 61 0.02 -5.39 -20.10
N ALA A 62 0.76 -6.45 -20.45
CA ALA A 62 0.78 -6.97 -21.82
C ALA A 62 -0.61 -7.49 -22.22
N ILE A 63 -1.25 -8.30 -21.36
CA ILE A 63 -2.59 -8.83 -21.61
C ILE A 63 -3.60 -7.70 -21.79
N SER A 64 -3.55 -6.63 -20.99
CA SER A 64 -4.51 -5.52 -21.10
C SER A 64 -4.44 -4.75 -22.41
N VAL A 65 -3.27 -4.73 -23.07
CA VAL A 65 -3.09 -4.10 -24.39
C VAL A 65 -3.52 -5.03 -25.52
N PHE A 66 -3.27 -6.35 -25.39
CA PHE A 66 -3.56 -7.32 -26.45
C PHE A 66 -4.97 -7.95 -26.35
N ILE A 67 -5.62 -7.96 -25.19
CA ILE A 67 -6.94 -8.55 -24.98
C ILE A 67 -8.04 -7.47 -25.01
N SER A 68 -9.06 -7.68 -25.83
CA SER A 68 -10.25 -6.82 -25.82
C SER A 68 -11.13 -7.13 -24.61
N GLN A 69 -11.57 -6.09 -23.90
CA GLN A 69 -12.48 -6.21 -22.76
C GLN A 69 -13.78 -6.98 -23.12
N ALA A 70 -14.27 -6.82 -24.36
CA ALA A 70 -15.45 -7.55 -24.84
C ALA A 70 -15.20 -9.07 -24.94
N ALA A 71 -13.98 -9.50 -25.30
CA ALA A 71 -13.61 -10.91 -25.31
C ALA A 71 -13.55 -11.46 -23.88
N VAL A 72 -13.04 -10.69 -22.91
CA VAL A 72 -13.03 -11.07 -21.49
C VAL A 72 -14.45 -11.23 -20.94
N ILE A 73 -15.37 -10.31 -21.24
CA ILE A 73 -16.78 -10.41 -20.79
C ILE A 73 -17.51 -11.57 -21.49
N LYS A 74 -17.18 -11.86 -22.75
CA LYS A 74 -17.76 -12.99 -23.51
C LYS A 74 -17.42 -14.35 -22.89
N TYR A 75 -16.18 -14.54 -22.42
CA TYR A 75 -15.70 -15.83 -21.92
C TYR A 75 -15.61 -15.96 -20.39
N LEU A 76 -15.43 -14.86 -19.66
CA LEU A 76 -15.31 -14.81 -18.19
C LEU A 76 -16.41 -13.98 -17.51
N GLY A 77 -17.35 -13.40 -18.27
CA GLY A 77 -18.46 -12.61 -17.71
C GLY A 77 -19.52 -13.46 -17.00
N ALA A 78 -20.40 -12.82 -16.23
CA ALA A 78 -21.41 -13.49 -15.41
C ALA A 78 -22.41 -14.38 -16.21
N LYS A 79 -22.54 -14.15 -17.52
CA LYS A 79 -23.37 -14.95 -18.44
C LYS A 79 -22.56 -15.95 -19.29
N ALA A 80 -21.25 -16.07 -19.06
CA ALA A 80 -20.40 -16.99 -19.82
C ALA A 80 -20.71 -18.45 -19.46
N LYS A 81 -20.63 -19.34 -20.47
CA LYS A 81 -20.88 -20.77 -20.30
C LYS A 81 -19.80 -21.34 -19.38
N LYS A 82 -20.15 -21.71 -18.14
CA LYS A 82 -19.21 -22.32 -17.20
C LYS A 82 -18.61 -23.57 -17.84
N VAL A 83 -17.29 -23.61 -17.97
CA VAL A 83 -16.58 -24.82 -18.38
C VAL A 83 -16.69 -25.78 -17.19
N THR A 84 -17.71 -26.64 -17.22
CA THR A 84 -17.80 -27.80 -16.32
C THR A 84 -16.86 -28.86 -16.86
N ALA A 85 -15.65 -28.87 -16.31
CA ALA A 85 -14.80 -30.06 -16.26
C ALA A 85 -15.17 -30.86 -15.01
#